data_AF-A0A973J9R0-F1
#
_entry.id   AF-A0A973J9R0-F1
#
_cell.length_a   1.000
_cell.length_b   1.000
_cell.length_c   1.000
_cell.angle_alpha   90.00
_cell.angle_beta   90.00
_cell.angle_gamma   90.00
#
_symmetry.space_group_name_H-M   'P 1'
#
loop_
_entity.id
_entity.type
_entity.pdbx_description
1 polymer ?
#
loop_
_entity_poly.entity_id
_entity_poly.type
_entity_poly.pdbx_seq_one_letter_code
_entity_poly.pdbx_strand_id
1 'polypeptide(L)'
;TAFMADADASYQAGNYLESITGYEEFDQASNAYVTYGGYMKVLNIWASPNAWPQPAGIGLARERIDDVLQNHLTVAEAEGFVQANIGKRNPFLGPIYLRLGELYEEQGDAAGARQVYADIPELFPGQDDLIARAQERLIRLEGK
;
A
#
# COMPACT_ATOMS: atom_id res chain seq x y z
N THR A 1 -7.86 -10.82 -15.81
CA THR A 1 -7.08 -11.88 -15.14
C THR A 1 -7.77 -12.21 -13.84
N ALA A 2 -7.71 -13.45 -13.34
CA ALA A 2 -8.34 -13.85 -12.07
C ALA A 2 -8.00 -12.86 -10.92
N PHE A 3 -6.73 -12.42 -10.85
CA PHE A 3 -6.28 -11.46 -9.84
C PHE A 3 -6.99 -10.10 -9.83
N MET A 4 -7.51 -9.61 -10.96
CA MET A 4 -8.31 -8.37 -10.93
C MET A 4 -9.66 -8.63 -10.28
N ALA A 5 -10.29 -9.75 -10.58
CA ALA A 5 -11.57 -10.14 -9.99
C ALA A 5 -11.42 -10.49 -8.49
N ASP A 6 -10.33 -11.16 -8.11
CA ASP A 6 -10.00 -11.43 -6.70
C ASP A 6 -9.84 -10.12 -5.91
N ALA A 7 -9.08 -9.16 -6.45
CA ALA A 7 -8.88 -7.86 -5.83
C ALA A 7 -10.18 -7.06 -5.71
N ASP A 8 -10.99 -7.04 -6.77
CA ASP A 8 -12.31 -6.39 -6.77
C ASP A 8 -13.26 -7.05 -5.75
N ALA A 9 -13.19 -8.37 -5.58
CA ALA A 9 -14.00 -9.07 -4.57
C ALA A 9 -13.61 -8.67 -3.14
N SER A 10 -12.31 -8.62 -2.84
CA SER A 10 -11.82 -8.13 -1.53
C SER A 10 -12.20 -6.66 -1.30
N TYR A 11 -12.08 -5.80 -2.32
CA TYR A 11 -12.48 -4.41 -2.22
C TYR A 11 -13.99 -4.26 -1.92
N GLN A 12 -14.84 -5.02 -2.62
CA GLN A 12 -16.29 -5.02 -2.41
C GLN A 12 -16.70 -5.61 -1.05
N ALA A 13 -15.92 -6.55 -0.52
CA ALA A 13 -16.13 -7.13 0.80
C ALA A 13 -15.68 -6.18 1.94
N GLY A 14 -15.03 -5.07 1.63
CA GLY A 14 -14.47 -4.14 2.62
C GLY A 14 -13.10 -4.57 3.17
N ASN A 15 -12.50 -5.61 2.60
CA ASN A 15 -11.15 -6.06 2.95
C ASN A 15 -10.12 -5.26 2.14
N TYR A 16 -10.00 -3.97 2.46
CA TYR A 16 -9.27 -3.03 1.62
C TYR A 16 -7.78 -3.30 1.52
N LEU A 17 -7.12 -3.65 2.62
CA LEU A 17 -5.68 -3.99 2.59
C LEU A 17 -5.42 -5.26 1.76
N GLU A 18 -6.27 -6.28 1.91
CA GLU A 18 -6.21 -7.51 1.11
C GLU A 18 -6.46 -7.23 -0.39
N SER A 19 -7.33 -6.27 -0.71
CA SER A 19 -7.56 -5.87 -2.11
C SER A 19 -6.29 -5.29 -2.75
N ILE A 20 -5.42 -4.63 -1.97
CA ILE A 20 -4.11 -4.16 -2.43
C ILE A 20 -3.13 -5.34 -2.53
N THR A 21 -2.95 -6.08 -1.44
CA THR A 21 -1.82 -7.00 -1.27
C THR A 21 -2.07 -8.40 -1.83
N GLY A 22 -3.33 -8.82 -1.89
CA GLY A 22 -3.74 -10.21 -1.98
C GLY A 22 -3.58 -10.94 -0.64
N TYR A 23 -4.00 -12.19 -0.62
CA TYR A 23 -3.91 -13.10 0.52
C TYR A 23 -3.80 -14.55 0.05
N GLU A 24 -3.49 -15.46 0.97
CA GLU A 24 -3.47 -16.90 0.72
C GLU A 24 -4.42 -17.59 1.69
N GLU A 25 -5.25 -18.48 1.18
CA GLU A 25 -6.17 -19.28 1.99
C GLU A 25 -5.87 -20.76 1.78
N PHE A 26 -5.87 -21.54 2.86
CA PHE A 26 -5.67 -22.98 2.77
C PHE A 26 -6.99 -23.67 2.38
N ASP A 27 -7.02 -24.26 1.19
CA ASP A 27 -8.15 -25.07 0.74
C ASP A 27 -7.94 -26.54 1.17
N GLN A 28 -8.84 -27.02 2.04
CA GLN A 28 -8.82 -28.40 2.52
C GLN A 28 -9.15 -29.42 1.42
N ALA A 29 -9.96 -29.04 0.41
CA ALA A 29 -10.38 -29.96 -0.64
C ALA A 29 -9.23 -30.28 -1.60
N SER A 30 -8.44 -29.27 -1.96
CA SER A 30 -7.21 -29.45 -2.76
C SER A 30 -5.95 -29.70 -1.92
N ASN A 31 -6.04 -29.59 -0.59
CA ASN A 31 -4.93 -29.69 0.37
C ASN A 31 -3.75 -28.77 -0.04
N ALA A 32 -4.07 -27.54 -0.44
CA ALA A 32 -3.13 -26.57 -0.97
C ALA A 32 -3.53 -25.14 -0.58
N TYR A 33 -2.54 -24.24 -0.55
CA TYR A 33 -2.80 -22.81 -0.43
C TYR A 33 -3.21 -22.22 -1.77
N VAL A 34 -4.35 -21.52 -1.79
CA VAL A 34 -4.87 -20.79 -2.94
C VAL A 34 -4.50 -19.32 -2.76
N THR A 35 -3.75 -18.77 -3.72
CA THR A 35 -3.35 -17.36 -3.72
C THR A 35 -4.40 -16.50 -4.42
N TYR A 36 -4.99 -15.57 -3.68
CA TYR A 36 -5.87 -14.53 -4.19
C TYR A 36 -5.05 -13.28 -4.47
N GLY A 37 -5.16 -12.76 -5.71
CA GLY A 37 -4.35 -11.62 -6.13
C GLY A 37 -4.92 -10.29 -5.67
N GLY A 38 -4.06 -9.38 -5.23
CA GLY A 38 -4.41 -7.96 -5.06
C GLY A 38 -4.09 -7.11 -6.29
N TYR A 39 -4.54 -5.86 -6.28
CA TYR A 39 -4.23 -4.86 -7.31
C TYR A 39 -2.73 -4.66 -7.50
N MET A 40 -1.90 -4.89 -6.46
CA MET A 40 -0.44 -4.89 -6.58
C MET A 40 0.07 -5.90 -7.59
N LYS A 41 -0.46 -7.13 -7.55
CA LYS A 41 -0.04 -8.20 -8.46
C LYS A 41 -0.45 -7.86 -9.89
N VAL A 42 -1.61 -7.23 -10.05
CA VAL A 42 -2.08 -6.70 -11.35
C VAL A 42 -1.10 -5.65 -11.87
N LEU A 43 -0.77 -4.61 -11.10
CA LEU A 43 0.16 -3.57 -11.56
C LEU A 43 1.55 -4.12 -11.89
N ASN A 44 2.06 -5.07 -11.09
CA ASN A 44 3.39 -5.64 -11.31
C ASN A 44 3.48 -6.45 -12.61
N ILE A 45 2.46 -7.24 -12.95
CA ILE A 45 2.41 -8.01 -14.21
C ILE A 45 2.56 -7.08 -15.43
N TRP A 46 1.97 -5.88 -15.35
CA TRP A 46 1.90 -4.93 -16.46
C TRP A 46 2.88 -3.76 -16.34
N ALA A 47 3.82 -3.81 -15.39
CA ALA A 47 4.82 -2.77 -15.17
C ALA A 47 5.94 -2.78 -16.23
N SER A 48 6.15 -3.89 -16.93
CA SER A 48 7.20 -4.00 -17.95
C SER A 48 6.86 -3.19 -19.21
N PRO A 49 7.81 -2.45 -19.80
CA PRO A 49 7.63 -1.78 -21.10
C PRO A 49 7.23 -2.73 -22.24
N ASN A 50 7.55 -4.02 -22.11
CA ASN A 50 7.20 -5.04 -23.10
C ASN A 50 5.78 -5.59 -22.95
N ALA A 51 5.05 -5.19 -21.89
CA ALA A 51 3.69 -5.64 -21.61
C ALA A 51 2.62 -4.79 -22.32
N TRP A 52 2.99 -4.08 -23.39
CA TRP A 52 2.05 -3.28 -24.18
C TRP A 52 1.36 -4.11 -25.28
N PRO A 53 0.09 -3.83 -25.59
CA PRO A 53 -0.77 -2.81 -24.98
C PRO A 53 -1.29 -3.24 -23.60
N GLN A 54 -1.36 -2.28 -22.67
CA GLN A 54 -1.92 -2.54 -21.34
C GLN A 54 -3.44 -2.77 -21.42
N PRO A 55 -3.99 -3.72 -20.64
CA PRO A 55 -5.43 -3.91 -20.58
C PRO A 55 -6.11 -2.73 -19.87
N ALA A 56 -7.37 -2.45 -20.22
CA ALA A 56 -8.12 -1.32 -19.69
C ALA A 56 -8.21 -1.30 -18.14
N GLY A 57 -8.15 -2.48 -17.49
CA GLY A 57 -8.24 -2.61 -16.04
C GLY A 57 -7.04 -2.08 -15.24
N ILE A 58 -5.93 -1.70 -15.87
CA ILE A 58 -4.74 -1.20 -15.14
C ILE A 58 -4.96 0.20 -14.55
N GLY A 59 -5.68 1.05 -15.28
CA GLY A 59 -6.08 2.37 -14.75
C GLY A 59 -6.95 2.21 -13.51
N LEU A 60 -7.96 1.34 -13.59
CA LEU A 60 -8.83 1.03 -12.46
C LEU A 60 -8.07 0.46 -11.25
N ALA A 61 -7.11 -0.46 -11.47
CA ALA A 61 -6.32 -1.01 -10.37
C ALA A 61 -5.51 0.08 -9.63
N ARG A 62 -5.00 1.08 -10.36
CA ARG A 62 -4.30 2.23 -9.76
C ARG A 62 -5.27 3.12 -8.98
N GLU A 63 -6.41 3.46 -9.57
CA GLU A 63 -7.45 4.24 -8.91
C GLU A 63 -7.92 3.57 -7.62
N ARG A 64 -8.10 2.24 -7.62
CA ARG A 64 -8.50 1.47 -6.44
C ARG A 64 -7.44 1.48 -5.35
N ILE A 65 -6.16 1.35 -5.70
CA ILE A 65 -5.07 1.47 -4.72
C ILE A 65 -5.07 2.87 -4.10
N ASP A 66 -5.16 3.92 -4.92
CA ASP A 66 -5.16 5.30 -4.44
C ASP A 66 -6.36 5.57 -3.52
N ASP A 67 -7.54 5.10 -3.91
CA ASP A 67 -8.75 5.20 -3.11
C ASP A 67 -8.65 4.45 -1.77
N VAL A 68 -8.12 3.22 -1.78
CA VAL A 68 -7.90 2.49 -0.53
C VAL A 68 -6.94 3.24 0.38
N LEU A 69 -5.79 3.68 -0.13
CA LEU A 69 -4.78 4.36 0.68
C LEU A 69 -5.32 5.68 1.25
N GLN A 70 -6.10 6.45 0.49
CA GLN A 70 -6.58 7.76 0.89
C GLN A 70 -7.82 7.70 1.77
N ASN A 71 -8.80 6.87 1.42
CA ASN A 71 -10.15 6.94 2.00
C ASN A 71 -10.49 5.78 2.93
N HIS A 72 -9.80 4.65 2.81
CA HIS A 72 -10.19 3.42 3.52
C HIS A 72 -9.15 2.90 4.49
N LEU A 73 -7.86 3.20 4.26
CA LEU A 73 -6.78 2.74 5.11
C LEU A 73 -6.84 3.40 6.48
N THR A 74 -6.99 2.58 7.52
CA THR A 74 -6.95 3.02 8.91
C THR A 74 -5.52 2.99 9.47
N VAL A 75 -5.28 3.71 10.57
CA VAL A 75 -3.99 3.65 11.30
C VAL A 75 -3.66 2.22 11.67
N ALA A 76 -4.61 1.47 12.24
CA ALA A 76 -4.37 0.11 12.71
C ALA A 76 -3.98 -0.85 11.56
N GLU A 77 -4.62 -0.73 10.40
CA GLU A 77 -4.25 -1.51 9.21
C GLU A 77 -2.89 -1.12 8.67
N ALA A 78 -2.58 0.18 8.62
CA ALA A 78 -1.28 0.67 8.16
C ALA A 78 -0.14 0.21 9.09
N GLU A 79 -0.31 0.33 10.41
CA GLU A 79 0.65 -0.18 11.40
C GLU A 79 0.84 -1.69 11.28
N GLY A 80 -0.26 -2.44 11.22
CA GLY A 80 -0.22 -3.89 11.07
C GLY A 80 0.51 -4.31 9.79
N PHE A 81 0.24 -3.61 8.68
CA PHE A 81 0.95 -3.83 7.42
C PHE A 81 2.45 -3.55 7.55
N VAL A 82 2.82 -2.41 8.13
CA VAL A 82 4.22 -2.02 8.34
C VAL A 82 4.93 -3.09 9.18
N GLN A 83 4.37 -3.43 10.35
CA GLN A 83 4.95 -4.41 11.26
C GLN A 83 5.13 -5.78 10.58
N ALA A 84 4.15 -6.22 9.79
CA ALA A 84 4.23 -7.49 9.07
C ALA A 84 5.26 -7.51 7.94
N ASN A 85 5.71 -6.34 7.48
CA ASN A 85 6.60 -6.18 6.32
C ASN A 85 7.99 -5.60 6.64
N ILE A 86 8.30 -5.30 7.91
CA ILE A 86 9.65 -4.90 8.34
C ILE A 86 10.67 -5.94 7.87
N GLY A 87 11.76 -5.46 7.25
CA GLY A 87 12.84 -6.31 6.73
C GLY A 87 12.48 -7.10 5.47
N LYS A 88 11.24 -7.02 4.97
CA LYS A 88 10.83 -7.65 3.70
C LYS A 88 10.96 -6.65 2.57
N ARG A 89 11.38 -7.14 1.39
CA ARG A 89 11.35 -6.34 0.17
C ARG A 89 9.90 -6.23 -0.31
N ASN A 90 9.22 -5.16 0.09
CA ASN A 90 7.85 -4.86 -0.34
C ASN A 90 7.81 -3.45 -0.99
N PRO A 91 7.49 -3.33 -2.29
CA PRO A 91 7.51 -2.05 -2.99
C PRO A 91 6.48 -1.04 -2.49
N PHE A 92 5.49 -1.47 -1.70
CA PHE A 92 4.46 -0.59 -1.13
C PHE A 92 4.69 -0.25 0.34
N LEU A 93 5.73 -0.82 0.97
CA LEU A 93 6.07 -0.48 2.35
C LEU A 93 6.37 1.01 2.49
N GLY A 94 7.13 1.61 1.58
CA GLY A 94 7.40 3.05 1.58
C GLY A 94 6.12 3.90 1.49
N PRO A 95 5.30 3.74 0.43
CA PRO A 95 4.02 4.46 0.30
C PRO A 95 3.07 4.29 1.50
N ILE A 96 2.91 3.07 2.03
CA ILE A 96 2.04 2.82 3.19
C ILE A 96 2.64 3.44 4.47
N TYR A 97 3.96 3.40 4.63
CA TYR A 97 4.64 4.04 5.76
C TYR A 97 4.48 5.57 5.71
N LEU A 98 4.58 6.19 4.53
CA LEU A 98 4.26 7.61 4.36
C LEU A 98 2.80 7.89 4.71
N ARG A 99 1.86 7.08 4.20
CA ARG A 99 0.43 7.26 4.50
C ARG A 99 0.12 7.11 5.99
N LEU A 100 0.82 6.22 6.71
CA LEU A 100 0.70 6.12 8.17
C LEU A 100 1.02 7.46 8.87
N GLY A 101 2.06 8.16 8.44
CA GLY A 101 2.39 9.49 8.97
C GLY A 101 1.30 10.52 8.69
N GLU A 102 0.67 10.46 7.51
CA GLU A 102 -0.45 11.33 7.16
C GLU A 102 -1.69 11.03 7.99
N LEU A 103 -1.98 9.76 8.22
CA LEU A 103 -3.09 9.33 9.08
C LEU A 103 -2.87 9.79 10.53
N TYR A 104 -1.64 9.73 11.04
CA TYR A 104 -1.31 10.33 12.34
C TYR A 104 -1.55 11.83 12.37
N GLU A 105 -1.14 12.57 11.32
CA GLU A 105 -1.41 14.01 11.20
C GLU A 105 -2.92 14.28 11.18
N GLU A 106 -3.70 13.50 10.42
CA GLU A 106 -5.16 13.62 10.31
C GLU A 106 -5.87 13.36 11.65
N GLN A 107 -5.34 12.47 12.49
CA GLN A 107 -5.86 12.19 13.84
C GLN A 107 -5.36 13.18 14.91
N GLY A 108 -4.50 14.12 14.54
CA GLY A 108 -3.92 15.10 15.46
C GLY A 108 -2.72 14.58 16.27
N ASP A 109 -2.22 13.37 15.98
CA ASP A 109 -0.99 12.85 16.56
C ASP A 109 0.23 13.39 15.80
N ALA A 110 0.57 14.65 16.07
CA ALA A 110 1.73 15.29 15.47
C ALA A 110 3.06 14.63 15.88
N ALA A 111 3.13 13.98 17.04
CA ALA A 111 4.33 13.30 17.50
C ALA A 111 4.57 12.01 16.70
N GLY A 112 3.54 11.18 16.56
CA GLY A 112 3.56 9.98 15.72
C GLY A 112 3.87 10.31 14.26
N ALA A 113 3.20 11.32 13.71
CA ALA A 113 3.45 11.77 12.33
C ALA A 113 4.91 12.22 12.13
N ARG A 114 5.44 13.03 13.05
CA ARG A 114 6.83 13.50 13.00
C ARG A 114 7.82 12.35 13.00
N GLN A 115 7.63 11.36 13.86
CA GLN A 115 8.49 10.19 13.94
C GLN A 115 8.51 9.44 12.60
N VAL A 116 7.33 9.13 12.06
CA VAL A 116 7.19 8.43 10.78
C VAL A 116 7.89 9.18 9.65
N TYR A 117 7.67 10.49 9.51
CA TYR A 117 8.31 11.25 8.43
C TYR A 117 9.83 11.35 8.60
N ALA A 118 10.33 11.43 9.83
CA ALA A 118 11.76 11.49 10.12
C ALA A 118 12.48 10.17 9.80
N ASP A 119 11.79 9.03 9.94
CA ASP A 119 12.37 7.70 9.69
C ASP A 119 12.46 7.35 8.20
N ILE A 120 11.66 7.97 7.32
CA ILE A 120 11.58 7.64 5.89
C ILE A 120 12.94 7.68 5.16
N PRO A 121 13.78 8.72 5.30
CA PRO A 121 15.08 8.77 4.62
C PRO A 121 16.02 7.62 5.01
N GLU A 122 15.93 7.14 6.25
CA GLU A 122 16.75 6.03 6.75
C GLU A 122 16.18 4.67 6.31
N LEU A 123 14.87 4.49 6.39
CA LEU A 123 14.21 3.22 6.09
C LEU A 123 14.07 2.94 4.58
N PHE A 124 13.99 3.99 3.76
CA PHE A 124 13.77 3.89 2.32
C PHE A 124 14.82 4.66 1.51
N PRO A 125 16.12 4.35 1.68
CA PRO A 125 17.17 5.05 0.97
C PRO A 125 17.00 4.88 -0.55
N GLY A 126 17.14 5.97 -1.30
CA GLY A 126 17.02 6.00 -2.77
C GLY A 126 15.59 6.09 -3.32
N GLN A 127 14.58 6.29 -2.46
CA GLN A 127 13.22 6.66 -2.90
C GLN A 127 13.04 8.18 -2.83
N ASP A 128 13.71 8.92 -3.72
CA ASP A 128 13.82 10.39 -3.66
C ASP A 128 12.45 11.10 -3.59
N ASP A 129 11.46 10.64 -4.35
CA ASP A 129 10.09 11.19 -4.32
C ASP A 129 9.41 10.98 -2.96
N LEU A 130 9.60 9.80 -2.35
CA LEU A 130 9.05 9.47 -1.02
C LEU A 130 9.71 10.34 0.05
N ILE A 131 11.04 10.46 -0.01
CA ILE A 131 11.85 11.27 0.90
C ILE A 131 11.46 12.74 0.82
N ALA A 132 11.33 13.29 -0.39
CA ALA A 132 10.94 14.68 -0.60
C ALA A 132 9.55 14.98 0.00
N ARG A 133 8.57 14.08 -0.20
CA ARG A 133 7.23 14.22 0.39
C ARG A 133 7.26 14.16 1.91
N ALA A 134 8.00 13.22 2.49
CA ALA A 134 8.15 13.11 3.94
C ALA A 134 8.75 14.39 4.55
N GLN A 135 9.79 14.94 3.92
CA GLN A 135 10.42 16.19 4.34
C GLN A 135 9.47 17.39 4.23
N GLU A 136 8.70 17.50 3.16
CA GLU A 136 7.70 18.56 3.01
C GLU A 136 6.67 18.51 4.15
N ARG A 137 6.17 17.31 4.46
CA ARG A 137 5.22 17.10 5.56
C ARG A 137 5.83 17.43 6.92
N LEU A 138 7.07 17.02 7.16
CA LEU A 138 7.81 17.32 8.40
C LEU A 138 7.96 18.83 8.61
N ILE A 139 8.40 19.57 7.59
CA ILE A 139 8.53 21.04 7.64
C ILE A 139 7.17 21.68 7.96
N ARG A 140 6.09 21.19 7.35
CA ARG A 140 4.73 21.68 7.60
C ARG A 140 4.29 21.47 9.05
N LEU A 141 4.67 20.35 9.68
CA LEU A 141 4.37 20.08 11.08
C LEU A 141 5.21 20.93 12.05
N GLU A 142 6.44 21.29 11.68
CA GLU A 142 7.33 22.11 12.51
C GLU A 142 7.03 23.61 12.43
N GLY A 143 6.39 24.05 11.33
CA GLY A 143 5.94 25.42 11.15
C GLY A 143 4.56 25.75 11.76
N LYS A 144 3.88 24.76 12.36
CA LYS A 144 2.60 24.91 13.07
C LYS A 144 2.86 25.10 14.57
#